data_AF-A0AA42ZDG8-F1
#
_entry.id   AF-A0AA42ZDG8-F1
#
_cell.length_a   1.000
_cell.length_b   1.000
_cell.length_c   1.000
_cell.angle_alpha   90.00
_cell.angle_beta   90.00
_cell.angle_gamma   90.00
#
_symmetry.space_group_name_H-M   'P 1'
#
loop_
_entity.id
_entity.type
_entity.pdbx_description
1 polymer ?
#
loop_
_entity_poly.entity_id
_entity_poly.type
_entity_poly.pdbx_seq_one_letter_code
_entity_poly.pdbx_strand_id
1 'polypeptide(L)'
;MDNRLAVKSYVEDLFRYLENFETNPQQFATEAFLQTYSGIGAVFQALRQQRDKAVELDQFLLEKIKQAPLTSSDLRQTTVQVLVAFFEAEADIDGQSNRAYTYVRGLRAVKQDVPFIEKHLTPLLFRDGSMNNNYPLCMFFLGEMARYMNTFGKPLQTSISPEAFNALADPLKFLELARRRLQMGKELMQDRSSLEFHVHRIEGFAKLADRSPLFDYHLKQWRYVVKSGGFWTRVGAFLGGLGGKLTGVFSSSRYFRMSLSQRNPAYGFYGVVIILFLLLALYVPLKWSQYRQDKLEKMRTHLTELKGGG
;
A
#
# COMPACT_ATOMS: atom_id res chain seq x y z
N MET A 1 -13.12 13.13 -31.23
CA MET A 1 -12.73 11.73 -31.48
C MET A 1 -13.78 10.85 -30.84
N ASP A 2 -14.39 9.95 -31.61
CA ASP A 2 -15.49 9.12 -31.13
C ASP A 2 -15.00 8.15 -30.05
N ASN A 3 -15.52 8.27 -28.81
CA ASN A 3 -15.13 7.45 -27.65
C ASN A 3 -15.21 5.93 -27.93
N ARG A 4 -15.95 5.54 -28.98
CA ARG A 4 -16.14 4.17 -29.46
C ARG A 4 -14.85 3.50 -29.95
N LEU A 5 -14.02 4.23 -30.72
CA LEU A 5 -12.75 3.71 -31.24
C LEU A 5 -11.71 3.52 -30.12
N ALA A 6 -11.76 4.38 -29.10
CA ALA A 6 -10.82 4.36 -28.00
C ALA A 6 -10.99 3.13 -27.09
N VAL A 7 -12.22 2.78 -26.69
CA VAL A 7 -12.46 1.65 -25.77
C VAL A 7 -12.13 0.31 -26.40
N LYS A 8 -12.51 0.10 -27.66
CA LYS A 8 -12.15 -1.12 -28.38
C LYS A 8 -10.63 -1.26 -28.49
N SER A 9 -9.92 -0.19 -28.84
CA SER A 9 -8.45 -0.19 -28.84
C SER A 9 -7.87 -0.57 -27.48
N TYR A 10 -8.40 -0.03 -26.38
CA TYR A 10 -7.93 -0.42 -25.04
C TYR A 10 -8.19 -1.88 -24.72
N VAL A 11 -9.34 -2.44 -25.13
CA VAL A 11 -9.61 -3.87 -24.99
C VAL A 11 -8.63 -4.69 -25.81
N GLU A 12 -8.31 -4.29 -27.03
CA GLU A 12 -7.27 -4.97 -27.83
C GLU A 12 -5.90 -4.95 -27.16
N ASP A 13 -5.50 -3.78 -26.67
CA ASP A 13 -4.25 -3.62 -25.94
C ASP A 13 -4.23 -4.50 -24.68
N LEU A 14 -5.34 -4.56 -23.94
CA LEU A 14 -5.49 -5.41 -22.76
C LEU A 14 -5.26 -6.88 -23.11
N PHE A 15 -5.92 -7.40 -24.15
CA PHE A 15 -5.76 -8.80 -24.55
C PHE A 15 -4.36 -9.10 -25.10
N ARG A 16 -3.73 -8.14 -25.80
CA ARG A 16 -2.33 -8.24 -26.23
C ARG A 16 -1.39 -8.32 -25.01
N TYR A 17 -1.64 -7.56 -23.95
CA TYR A 17 -0.86 -7.68 -22.72
C TYR A 17 -1.01 -9.05 -22.05
N LEU A 18 -2.21 -9.64 -22.08
CA LEU A 18 -2.44 -11.00 -21.56
C LEU A 18 -1.64 -12.06 -22.35
N GLU A 19 -1.65 -11.96 -23.68
CA GLU A 19 -0.87 -12.84 -24.56
C GLU A 19 0.65 -12.66 -24.36
N ASN A 20 1.11 -11.41 -24.20
CA ASN A 20 2.50 -11.11 -23.89
C ASN A 20 2.91 -11.68 -22.52
N PHE A 21 2.01 -11.63 -21.53
CA PHE A 21 2.27 -12.22 -20.22
C PHE A 21 2.40 -13.74 -20.29
N GLU A 22 1.59 -14.39 -21.14
CA GLU A 22 1.61 -15.85 -21.33
C GLU A 22 2.86 -16.34 -22.06
N THR A 23 3.35 -15.55 -23.01
CA THR A 23 4.48 -15.94 -23.87
C THR A 23 5.83 -15.43 -23.35
N ASN A 24 5.87 -14.22 -22.80
CA ASN A 24 7.09 -13.60 -22.28
C ASN A 24 6.81 -12.77 -21.00
N PRO A 25 6.61 -13.43 -19.85
CA PRO A 25 6.31 -12.77 -18.58
C PRO A 25 7.36 -11.73 -18.15
N GLN A 26 8.61 -11.87 -18.61
CA GLN A 26 9.73 -11.01 -18.20
C GLN A 26 9.65 -9.61 -18.83
N GLN A 27 9.01 -9.49 -20.00
CA GLN A 27 8.82 -8.21 -20.71
C GLN A 27 7.47 -7.56 -20.40
N PHE A 28 6.72 -8.11 -19.43
CA PHE A 28 5.39 -7.64 -19.13
C PHE A 28 5.41 -6.23 -18.49
N ALA A 29 4.84 -5.26 -19.21
CA ALA A 29 4.72 -3.88 -18.78
C ALA A 29 3.55 -3.71 -17.79
N THR A 30 3.83 -3.96 -16.50
CA THR A 30 2.80 -3.95 -15.44
C THR A 30 2.04 -2.64 -15.35
N GLU A 31 2.73 -1.50 -15.29
CA GLU A 31 2.07 -0.20 -15.14
C GLU A 31 1.17 0.14 -16.33
N ALA A 32 1.62 -0.16 -17.55
CA ALA A 32 0.86 0.07 -18.76
C ALA A 32 -0.42 -0.80 -18.78
N PHE A 33 -0.30 -2.08 -18.42
CA PHE A 33 -1.45 -2.96 -18.26
C PHE A 33 -2.47 -2.42 -17.25
N LEU A 34 -2.01 -1.98 -16.07
CA LEU A 34 -2.88 -1.45 -15.02
C LEU A 34 -3.61 -0.17 -15.47
N GLN A 35 -2.92 0.71 -16.20
CA GLN A 35 -3.50 1.91 -16.78
C GLN A 35 -4.56 1.58 -17.84
N THR A 36 -4.26 0.65 -18.75
CA THR A 36 -5.21 0.19 -19.77
C THR A 36 -6.45 -0.42 -19.13
N TYR A 37 -6.29 -1.31 -18.15
CA TYR A 37 -7.42 -1.91 -17.43
C TYR A 37 -8.29 -0.84 -16.75
N SER A 38 -7.67 0.08 -16.01
CA SER A 38 -8.38 1.15 -15.30
C SER A 38 -9.11 2.09 -16.27
N GLY A 39 -8.49 2.37 -17.42
CA GLY A 39 -9.07 3.17 -18.49
C GLY A 39 -10.34 2.53 -19.08
N ILE A 40 -10.37 1.19 -19.24
CA ILE A 40 -11.57 0.47 -19.69
C ILE A 40 -12.68 0.59 -18.65
N GLY A 41 -12.39 0.30 -17.38
CA GLY A 41 -13.39 0.35 -16.30
C GLY A 41 -14.02 1.73 -16.13
N ALA A 42 -13.24 2.81 -16.29
CA ALA A 42 -13.75 4.19 -16.20
C ALA A 42 -14.85 4.51 -17.24
N VAL A 43 -14.93 3.75 -18.34
CA VAL A 43 -15.91 3.98 -19.41
C VAL A 43 -17.19 3.18 -19.22
N PHE A 44 -17.21 2.15 -18.37
CA PHE A 44 -18.39 1.30 -18.17
C PHE A 44 -19.60 2.07 -17.69
N GLN A 45 -19.43 2.94 -16.69
CA GLN A 45 -20.50 3.80 -16.21
C GLN A 45 -21.05 4.76 -17.28
N ALA A 46 -20.19 5.22 -18.20
CA ALA A 46 -20.62 6.08 -19.31
C ALA A 46 -21.38 5.29 -20.40
N LEU A 47 -21.09 3.99 -20.55
CA LEU A 47 -21.77 3.10 -21.49
C LEU A 47 -23.18 2.74 -21.04
N ARG A 48 -23.47 2.86 -19.75
CA ARG A 48 -24.82 2.70 -19.19
C ARG A 48 -25.87 3.54 -19.95
N GLN A 49 -25.52 4.77 -20.34
CA GLN A 49 -26.43 5.66 -21.09
C GLN A 49 -26.41 5.42 -22.62
N GLN A 50 -25.52 4.57 -23.12
CA GLN A 50 -25.26 4.33 -24.54
C GLN A 50 -25.44 2.85 -24.89
N ARG A 51 -26.68 2.36 -24.78
CA ARG A 51 -27.06 0.94 -24.90
C ARG A 51 -26.45 0.22 -26.09
N ASP A 52 -26.60 0.76 -27.31
CA ASP A 52 -26.09 0.11 -28.52
C ASP A 52 -24.57 -0.09 -28.48
N LYS A 53 -23.85 0.83 -27.82
CA LYS A 53 -22.40 0.74 -27.64
C LYS A 53 -22.03 -0.28 -26.57
N ALA A 54 -22.83 -0.41 -25.51
CA ALA A 54 -22.63 -1.45 -24.51
C ALA A 54 -22.79 -2.85 -25.14
N VAL A 55 -23.84 -3.06 -25.94
CA VAL A 55 -24.07 -4.34 -26.65
C VAL A 55 -22.92 -4.68 -27.61
N GLU A 56 -22.43 -3.70 -28.36
CA GLU A 56 -21.31 -3.92 -29.28
C GLU A 56 -20.00 -4.22 -28.54
N LEU A 57 -19.73 -3.53 -27.42
CA LEU A 57 -18.54 -3.79 -26.62
C LEU A 57 -18.60 -5.18 -25.97
N ASP A 58 -19.76 -5.59 -25.48
CA ASP A 58 -20.00 -6.93 -24.93
C ASP A 58 -19.70 -8.03 -25.98
N GLN A 59 -20.20 -7.86 -27.21
CA GLN A 59 -19.90 -8.78 -28.31
C GLN A 59 -18.40 -8.81 -28.64
N PHE A 60 -17.75 -7.65 -28.67
CA PHE A 60 -16.31 -7.56 -28.92
C PHE A 60 -15.48 -8.21 -27.81
N LEU A 61 -15.85 -8.00 -26.55
CA LEU A 61 -15.24 -8.69 -25.41
C LEU A 61 -15.41 -10.20 -25.54
N LEU A 62 -16.60 -10.68 -25.87
CA LEU A 62 -16.85 -12.12 -26.06
C LEU A 62 -15.97 -12.72 -27.15
N GLU A 63 -15.80 -12.03 -28.28
CA GLU A 63 -14.90 -12.46 -29.36
C GLU A 63 -13.46 -12.60 -28.87
N LYS A 64 -12.93 -11.57 -28.19
CA LYS A 64 -11.56 -11.61 -27.64
C LYS A 64 -11.39 -12.69 -26.57
N ILE A 65 -12.38 -12.88 -25.71
CA ILE A 65 -12.37 -13.92 -24.67
C ILE A 65 -12.30 -15.32 -25.28
N LYS A 66 -12.98 -15.57 -26.40
CA LYS A 66 -13.01 -16.89 -27.05
C LYS A 66 -11.70 -17.26 -27.76
N GLN A 67 -10.78 -16.31 -27.98
CA GLN A 67 -9.54 -16.56 -28.70
C GLN A 67 -8.56 -17.46 -27.94
N ALA A 68 -8.64 -17.51 -26.60
CA ALA A 68 -7.80 -18.38 -25.78
C ALA A 68 -8.53 -18.86 -24.51
N PRO A 69 -8.18 -20.03 -23.96
CA PRO A 69 -8.76 -20.53 -22.72
C PRO A 69 -8.51 -19.56 -21.55
N LEU A 70 -9.51 -19.35 -20.68
CA LEU A 70 -9.36 -18.52 -19.48
C LEU A 70 -8.26 -19.01 -18.54
N THR A 71 -8.01 -20.32 -18.53
CA THR A 71 -7.02 -20.99 -17.67
C THR A 71 -5.61 -20.98 -18.23
N SER A 72 -5.35 -20.28 -19.34
CA SER A 72 -4.01 -20.14 -19.92
C SER A 72 -3.03 -19.41 -19.00
N SER A 73 -3.51 -18.44 -18.22
CA SER A 73 -2.74 -17.77 -17.17
C SER A 73 -3.62 -17.28 -16.04
N ASP A 74 -3.04 -17.16 -14.83
CA ASP A 74 -3.73 -16.56 -13.68
C ASP A 74 -4.15 -15.13 -13.96
N LEU A 75 -3.29 -14.40 -14.71
CA LEU A 75 -3.57 -13.04 -15.10
C LEU A 75 -4.78 -12.98 -16.02
N ARG A 76 -4.86 -13.80 -17.07
CA ARG A 76 -6.04 -13.83 -17.95
C ARG A 76 -7.29 -14.23 -17.19
N GLN A 77 -7.22 -15.29 -16.39
CA GLN A 77 -8.36 -15.75 -15.61
C GLN A 77 -8.89 -14.62 -14.72
N THR A 78 -8.01 -13.98 -13.95
CA THR A 78 -8.41 -12.92 -13.02
C THR A 78 -8.93 -11.70 -13.76
N THR A 79 -8.20 -11.24 -14.77
CA THR A 79 -8.53 -10.04 -15.56
C THR A 79 -9.90 -10.17 -16.19
N VAL A 80 -10.12 -11.25 -16.96
CA VAL A 80 -11.37 -11.42 -17.70
C VAL A 80 -12.54 -11.59 -16.73
N GLN A 81 -12.38 -12.39 -15.68
CA GLN A 81 -13.45 -12.67 -14.73
C GLN A 81 -13.91 -11.41 -13.98
N VAL A 82 -12.96 -10.59 -13.53
CA VAL A 82 -13.27 -9.34 -12.81
C VAL A 82 -13.81 -8.29 -13.77
N LEU A 83 -13.23 -8.14 -14.96
CA LEU A 83 -13.64 -7.15 -15.96
C LEU A 83 -15.10 -7.36 -16.41
N VAL A 84 -15.47 -8.58 -16.79
CA VAL A 84 -16.85 -8.85 -17.27
C VAL A 84 -17.88 -8.77 -16.15
N ALA A 85 -17.49 -9.04 -14.90
CA ALA A 85 -18.37 -8.87 -13.75
C ALA A 85 -18.64 -7.38 -13.48
N PHE A 86 -17.63 -6.51 -13.57
CA PHE A 86 -17.84 -5.06 -13.50
C PHE A 86 -18.66 -4.54 -14.68
N PHE A 87 -18.38 -5.02 -15.89
CA PHE A 87 -19.12 -4.61 -17.07
C PHE A 87 -20.62 -4.92 -16.94
N GLU A 88 -20.97 -6.14 -16.52
CA GLU A 88 -22.36 -6.51 -16.28
C GLU A 88 -22.99 -5.66 -15.16
N ALA A 89 -22.29 -5.48 -14.04
CA ALA A 89 -22.85 -4.75 -12.90
C ALA A 89 -22.99 -3.22 -13.12
N GLU A 90 -22.15 -2.62 -13.97
CA GLU A 90 -22.13 -1.16 -14.20
C GLU A 90 -22.80 -0.72 -15.51
N ALA A 91 -22.67 -1.50 -16.59
CA ALA A 91 -23.11 -1.12 -17.92
C ALA A 91 -24.41 -1.81 -18.36
N ASP A 92 -24.69 -3.02 -17.90
CA ASP A 92 -25.90 -3.78 -18.29
C ASP A 92 -27.11 -3.36 -17.43
N ILE A 93 -28.08 -2.65 -18.04
CA ILE A 93 -29.31 -2.22 -17.33
C ILE A 93 -30.46 -3.19 -17.59
N ASP A 94 -30.54 -3.74 -18.79
CA ASP A 94 -31.72 -4.42 -19.32
C ASP A 94 -31.46 -5.89 -19.71
N GLY A 95 -30.27 -6.42 -19.39
CA GLY A 95 -29.93 -7.81 -19.66
C GLY A 95 -29.47 -8.09 -21.09
N GLN A 96 -29.24 -7.06 -21.92
CA GLN A 96 -28.90 -7.24 -23.34
C GLN A 96 -27.41 -7.18 -23.63
N SER A 97 -26.61 -6.66 -22.70
CA SER A 97 -25.16 -6.51 -22.81
C SER A 97 -24.43 -7.40 -21.79
N ASN A 98 -24.78 -8.70 -21.77
CA ASN A 98 -24.21 -9.66 -20.83
C ASN A 98 -23.74 -10.97 -21.46
N ARG A 99 -23.50 -11.02 -22.77
CA ARG A 99 -23.10 -12.26 -23.45
C ARG A 99 -21.69 -12.68 -23.03
N ALA A 100 -20.75 -11.74 -22.91
CA ALA A 100 -19.41 -12.01 -22.41
C ALA A 100 -19.46 -12.52 -20.97
N TYR A 101 -20.21 -11.83 -20.10
CA TYR A 101 -20.43 -12.23 -18.72
C TYR A 101 -21.05 -13.63 -18.62
N THR A 102 -22.14 -13.89 -19.34
CA THR A 102 -22.87 -15.17 -19.33
C THR A 102 -21.98 -16.31 -19.81
N TYR A 103 -21.19 -16.09 -20.88
CA TYR A 103 -20.23 -17.08 -21.36
C TYR A 103 -19.19 -17.42 -20.29
N VAL A 104 -18.55 -16.40 -19.72
CA VAL A 104 -17.51 -16.59 -18.71
C VAL A 104 -18.06 -17.23 -17.43
N ARG A 105 -19.25 -16.81 -16.99
CA ARG A 105 -19.99 -17.42 -15.87
C ARG A 105 -20.35 -18.89 -16.16
N GLY A 106 -20.66 -19.21 -17.41
CA GLY A 106 -20.89 -20.56 -17.91
C GLY A 106 -19.71 -21.50 -17.67
N LEU A 107 -18.48 -20.98 -17.67
CA LEU A 107 -17.25 -21.74 -17.44
C LEU A 107 -16.91 -21.97 -15.96
N ARG A 108 -17.54 -21.25 -15.03
CA ARG A 108 -17.24 -21.34 -13.59
C ARG A 108 -17.88 -22.58 -12.95
N ALA A 109 -17.21 -23.17 -11.95
CA ALA A 109 -17.85 -24.12 -11.05
C ALA A 109 -18.92 -23.44 -10.16
N VAL A 110 -18.62 -22.23 -9.68
CA VAL A 110 -19.54 -21.42 -8.86
C VAL A 110 -20.07 -20.26 -9.71
N LYS A 111 -21.39 -20.24 -9.92
CA LYS A 111 -22.01 -19.27 -10.85
C LYS A 111 -22.18 -17.88 -10.28
N GLN A 112 -22.25 -17.71 -8.96
CA GLN A 112 -22.44 -16.40 -8.33
C GLN A 112 -21.11 -15.66 -8.20
N ASP A 113 -21.05 -14.36 -8.53
CA ASP A 113 -19.81 -13.58 -8.51
C ASP A 113 -19.18 -13.51 -7.13
N VAL A 114 -19.95 -13.15 -6.11
CA VAL A 114 -19.46 -13.00 -4.73
C VAL A 114 -18.78 -14.28 -4.21
N PRO A 115 -19.44 -15.46 -4.21
CA PRO A 115 -18.79 -16.68 -3.77
C PRO A 115 -17.65 -17.13 -4.69
N PHE A 116 -17.69 -16.81 -6.00
CA PHE A 116 -16.60 -17.14 -6.91
C PHE A 116 -15.36 -16.27 -6.64
N ILE A 117 -15.53 -14.99 -6.36
CA ILE A 117 -14.44 -14.08 -5.94
C ILE A 117 -13.83 -14.58 -4.63
N GLU A 118 -14.65 -14.87 -3.61
CA GLU A 118 -14.17 -15.30 -2.29
C GLU A 118 -13.48 -16.66 -2.33
N LYS A 119 -14.06 -17.64 -3.02
CA LYS A 119 -13.62 -19.05 -2.95
C LYS A 119 -12.65 -19.46 -4.05
N HIS A 120 -12.56 -18.70 -5.14
CA HIS A 120 -11.74 -19.07 -6.29
C HIS A 120 -10.73 -17.98 -6.67
N LEU A 121 -11.19 -16.77 -7.00
CA LEU A 121 -10.29 -15.72 -7.50
C LEU A 121 -9.37 -15.15 -6.43
N THR A 122 -9.87 -14.92 -5.22
CA THR A 122 -9.05 -14.39 -4.12
C THR A 122 -7.96 -15.39 -3.74
N PRO A 123 -8.26 -16.70 -3.52
CA PRO A 123 -7.21 -17.70 -3.31
C PRO A 123 -6.20 -17.79 -4.46
N LEU A 124 -6.63 -17.60 -5.71
CA LEU A 124 -5.73 -17.60 -6.88
C LEU A 124 -4.67 -16.51 -6.78
N LEU A 125 -4.96 -15.33 -6.21
CA LEU A 125 -3.99 -14.25 -6.02
C LEU A 125 -2.88 -14.59 -5.03
N PHE A 126 -3.14 -15.52 -4.10
CA PHE A 126 -2.26 -15.83 -2.98
C PHE A 126 -1.61 -17.21 -3.03
N ARG A 127 -1.78 -17.94 -4.14
CA ARG A 127 -1.03 -19.18 -4.37
C ARG A 127 0.43 -18.90 -4.69
N ASP A 128 1.31 -19.84 -4.40
CA ASP A 128 2.73 -19.73 -4.78
C ASP A 128 2.89 -19.61 -6.29
N GLY A 129 3.72 -18.66 -6.74
CA GLY A 129 3.93 -18.39 -8.16
C GLY A 129 2.78 -17.63 -8.85
N SER A 130 1.74 -17.23 -8.12
CA SER A 130 0.60 -16.48 -8.70
C SER A 130 1.07 -15.27 -9.48
N MET A 131 0.50 -15.10 -10.69
CA MET A 131 0.85 -14.01 -11.61
C MET A 131 2.37 -13.86 -11.81
N ASN A 132 3.10 -14.99 -11.85
CA ASN A 132 4.56 -15.02 -11.97
C ASN A 132 5.27 -14.18 -10.89
N ASN A 133 4.77 -14.24 -9.66
CA ASN A 133 5.25 -13.46 -8.50
C ASN A 133 5.22 -11.93 -8.69
N ASN A 134 4.35 -11.43 -9.56
CA ASN A 134 4.14 -10.01 -9.75
C ASN A 134 3.21 -9.45 -8.66
N TYR A 135 3.79 -9.14 -7.49
CA TYR A 135 3.02 -8.68 -6.34
C TYR A 135 2.21 -7.40 -6.57
N PRO A 136 2.68 -6.40 -7.36
CA PRO A 136 1.85 -5.27 -7.77
C PRO A 136 0.55 -5.68 -8.48
N LEU A 137 0.59 -6.67 -9.38
CA LEU A 137 -0.61 -7.18 -10.04
C LEU A 137 -1.57 -7.84 -9.05
N CYS A 138 -1.06 -8.71 -8.16
CA CYS A 138 -1.89 -9.34 -7.13
C CYS A 138 -2.59 -8.28 -6.26
N MET A 139 -1.85 -7.24 -5.86
CA MET A 139 -2.37 -6.16 -5.03
C MET A 139 -3.42 -5.32 -5.77
N PHE A 140 -3.21 -5.06 -7.07
CA PHE A 140 -4.18 -4.38 -7.90
C PHE A 140 -5.49 -5.16 -7.99
N PHE A 141 -5.43 -6.44 -8.35
CA PHE A 141 -6.64 -7.26 -8.50
C PHE A 141 -7.36 -7.52 -7.17
N LEU A 142 -6.62 -7.60 -6.07
CA LEU A 142 -7.23 -7.63 -4.74
C LEU A 142 -8.03 -6.34 -4.49
N GLY A 143 -7.51 -5.19 -4.89
CA GLY A 143 -8.21 -3.90 -4.84
C GLY A 143 -9.46 -3.87 -5.70
N GLU A 144 -9.39 -4.39 -6.94
CA GLU A 144 -10.55 -4.47 -7.84
C GLU A 144 -11.64 -5.41 -7.29
N MET A 145 -11.26 -6.59 -6.79
CA MET A 145 -12.19 -7.51 -6.13
C MET A 145 -12.81 -6.87 -4.89
N ALA A 146 -12.01 -6.20 -4.05
CA ALA A 146 -12.51 -5.51 -2.86
C ALA A 146 -13.49 -4.39 -3.23
N ARG A 147 -13.22 -3.63 -4.29
CA ARG A 147 -14.12 -2.61 -4.82
C ARG A 147 -15.43 -3.23 -5.28
N TYR A 148 -15.37 -4.29 -6.09
CA TYR A 148 -16.56 -5.01 -6.55
C TYR A 148 -17.40 -5.50 -5.35
N MET A 149 -16.76 -6.12 -4.36
CA MET A 149 -17.40 -6.66 -3.17
C MET A 149 -18.02 -5.58 -2.28
N ASN A 150 -17.46 -4.37 -2.24
CA ASN A 150 -18.04 -3.26 -1.49
C ASN A 150 -19.25 -2.64 -2.19
N THR A 151 -19.26 -2.63 -3.53
CA THR A 151 -20.36 -2.05 -4.31
C THR A 151 -21.51 -3.02 -4.52
N PHE A 152 -21.21 -4.28 -4.85
CA PHE A 152 -22.19 -5.28 -5.28
C PHE A 152 -22.26 -6.51 -4.37
N GLY A 153 -21.33 -6.64 -3.41
CA GLY A 153 -21.27 -7.77 -2.49
C GLY A 153 -22.06 -7.56 -1.19
N LYS A 154 -21.76 -8.41 -0.21
CA LYS A 154 -22.35 -8.28 1.13
C LYS A 154 -21.85 -7.00 1.81
N PRO A 155 -22.68 -6.28 2.58
CA PRO A 155 -22.22 -5.13 3.36
C PRO A 155 -21.01 -5.47 4.23
N LEU A 156 -20.07 -4.53 4.32
CA LEU A 156 -18.88 -4.69 5.15
C LEU A 156 -19.25 -4.80 6.63
N GLN A 157 -18.67 -5.79 7.32
CA GLN A 157 -18.84 -5.95 8.75
C GLN A 157 -17.82 -5.09 9.49
N THR A 158 -18.25 -3.94 10.01
CA THR A 158 -17.35 -3.01 10.70
C THR A 158 -16.86 -3.54 12.04
N SER A 159 -17.67 -4.35 12.72
CA SER A 159 -17.49 -4.84 14.10
C SER A 159 -16.97 -6.28 14.21
N ILE A 160 -16.23 -6.79 13.22
CA ILE A 160 -15.60 -8.11 13.32
C ILE A 160 -14.56 -8.14 14.46
N SER A 161 -14.57 -9.18 15.28
CA SER A 161 -13.60 -9.34 16.35
C SER A 161 -12.24 -9.85 15.82
N PRO A 162 -11.12 -9.60 16.52
CA PRO A 162 -9.81 -10.15 16.15
C PRO A 162 -9.81 -11.68 16.04
N GLU A 163 -10.57 -12.37 16.89
CA GLU A 163 -10.71 -13.84 16.88
C GLU A 163 -11.43 -14.32 15.62
N ALA A 164 -12.55 -13.67 15.28
CA ALA A 164 -13.31 -13.97 14.07
C ALA A 164 -12.47 -13.69 12.81
N PHE A 165 -11.70 -12.60 12.79
CA PHE A 165 -10.77 -12.30 11.71
C PHE A 165 -9.66 -13.36 11.61
N ASN A 166 -9.09 -13.78 12.74
CA ASN A 166 -8.04 -14.81 12.75
C ASN A 166 -8.52 -16.17 12.24
N ALA A 167 -9.80 -16.49 12.44
CA ALA A 167 -10.43 -17.71 11.95
C ALA A 167 -10.67 -17.72 10.43
N LEU A 168 -10.60 -16.57 9.75
CA LEU A 168 -10.70 -16.51 8.29
C LEU A 168 -9.51 -17.22 7.63
N ALA A 169 -9.74 -17.78 6.44
CA ALA A 169 -8.65 -18.21 5.57
C ALA A 169 -7.79 -17.00 5.18
N ASP A 170 -6.49 -17.20 5.03
CA ASP A 170 -5.56 -16.09 4.77
C ASP A 170 -5.93 -15.23 3.54
N PRO A 171 -6.33 -15.80 2.38
CA PRO A 171 -6.81 -14.99 1.25
C PRO A 171 -8.00 -14.09 1.61
N LEU A 172 -8.93 -14.58 2.44
CA LEU A 172 -10.10 -13.83 2.88
C LEU A 172 -9.74 -12.74 3.89
N LYS A 173 -8.71 -12.95 4.72
CA LYS A 173 -8.17 -11.89 5.58
C LYS A 173 -7.71 -10.70 4.75
N PHE A 174 -6.96 -10.95 3.67
CA PHE A 174 -6.48 -9.89 2.79
C PHE A 174 -7.61 -9.20 2.02
N LEU A 175 -8.60 -9.95 1.55
CA LEU A 175 -9.79 -9.37 0.92
C LEU A 175 -10.54 -8.47 1.91
N GLU A 176 -10.77 -8.93 3.13
CA GLU A 176 -11.45 -8.15 4.16
C GLU A 176 -10.67 -6.87 4.51
N LEU A 177 -9.35 -6.96 4.73
CA LEU A 177 -8.51 -5.78 4.96
C LEU A 177 -8.56 -4.80 3.78
N ALA A 178 -8.51 -5.29 2.54
CA ALA A 178 -8.60 -4.43 1.35
C ALA A 178 -9.95 -3.71 1.28
N ARG A 179 -11.05 -4.44 1.55
CA ARG A 179 -12.40 -3.88 1.60
C ARG A 179 -12.55 -2.81 2.69
N ARG A 180 -12.06 -3.08 3.89
CA ARG A 180 -12.06 -2.15 5.03
C ARG A 180 -11.27 -0.89 4.70
N ARG A 181 -10.09 -1.00 4.09
CA ARG A 181 -9.30 0.15 3.67
C ARG A 181 -9.99 1.04 2.64
N LEU A 182 -10.71 0.44 1.69
CA LEU A 182 -11.45 1.18 0.67
C LEU A 182 -12.66 1.91 1.25
N GLN A 183 -13.39 1.28 2.18
CA GLN A 183 -14.64 1.85 2.71
C GLN A 183 -14.47 2.72 3.95
N MET A 184 -13.53 2.37 4.84
CA MET A 184 -13.31 3.04 6.13
C MET A 184 -12.07 3.96 6.12
N GLY A 185 -11.27 3.93 5.04
CA GLY A 185 -10.09 4.77 4.88
C GLY A 185 -8.78 4.08 5.28
N LYS A 186 -7.67 4.84 5.18
CA LYS A 186 -6.31 4.28 5.29
C LYS A 186 -5.72 4.32 6.71
N GLU A 187 -6.32 5.08 7.62
CA GLU A 187 -5.77 5.38 8.95
C GLU A 187 -6.33 4.48 10.06
N LEU A 188 -6.80 3.28 9.71
CA LEU A 188 -7.46 2.36 10.65
C LEU A 188 -6.56 1.95 11.81
N MET A 189 -5.25 1.83 11.58
CA MET A 189 -4.28 1.53 12.65
C MET A 189 -4.21 2.55 13.79
N GLN A 190 -4.74 3.77 13.60
CA GLN A 190 -4.77 4.81 14.62
C GLN A 190 -6.10 4.82 15.38
N ASP A 191 -7.13 4.20 14.82
CA ASP A 191 -8.46 4.12 15.40
C ASP A 191 -8.55 2.93 16.37
N ARG A 192 -8.69 3.22 17.66
CA ARG A 192 -8.76 2.24 18.75
C ARG A 192 -9.98 1.32 18.68
N SER A 193 -11.00 1.68 17.92
CA SER A 193 -12.20 0.87 17.69
C SER A 193 -12.09 -0.04 16.47
N SER A 194 -11.04 0.12 15.66
CA SER A 194 -10.85 -0.65 14.44
C SER A 194 -10.29 -2.05 14.74
N LEU A 195 -10.66 -3.00 13.88
CA LEU A 195 -10.05 -4.32 13.83
C LEU A 195 -8.53 -4.21 13.67
N GLU A 196 -8.06 -3.33 12.79
CA GLU A 196 -6.66 -3.15 12.42
C GLU A 196 -5.81 -2.78 13.63
N PHE A 197 -6.29 -1.85 14.46
CA PHE A 197 -5.63 -1.49 15.72
C PHE A 197 -5.51 -2.69 16.66
N HIS A 198 -6.60 -3.46 16.82
CA HIS A 198 -6.61 -4.62 17.72
C HIS A 198 -5.71 -5.76 17.21
N VAL A 199 -5.76 -6.08 15.93
CA VAL A 199 -4.92 -7.11 15.28
C VAL A 199 -3.44 -6.72 15.36
N HIS A 200 -3.12 -5.43 15.19
CA HIS A 200 -1.76 -4.93 15.36
C HIS A 200 -1.24 -5.12 16.78
N ARG A 201 -2.05 -4.80 17.79
CA ARG A 201 -1.66 -4.89 19.22
C ARG A 201 -1.30 -6.32 19.65
N ILE A 202 -1.91 -7.34 19.05
CA ILE A 202 -1.64 -8.76 19.32
C ILE A 202 -0.59 -9.37 18.37
N GLU A 203 0.16 -8.53 17.65
CA GLU A 203 1.18 -8.91 16.67
C GLU A 203 0.64 -9.78 15.53
N GLY A 204 -0.67 -9.72 15.25
CA GLY A 204 -1.32 -10.54 14.24
C GLY A 204 -0.77 -10.27 12.84
N PHE A 205 -0.49 -9.01 12.50
CA PHE A 205 0.09 -8.65 11.20
C PHE A 205 1.54 -9.12 11.05
N ALA A 206 2.35 -9.12 12.11
CA ALA A 206 3.71 -9.64 12.04
C ALA A 206 3.68 -11.16 11.76
N LYS A 207 2.85 -11.90 12.51
CA LYS A 207 2.66 -13.34 12.30
C LYS A 207 2.11 -13.69 10.92
N LEU A 208 1.28 -12.82 10.33
CA LEU A 208 0.80 -12.99 8.96
C LEU A 208 1.90 -12.70 7.94
N ALA A 209 2.70 -11.65 8.12
CA ALA A 209 3.81 -11.31 7.22
C ALA A 209 4.85 -12.44 7.15
N ASP A 210 5.15 -13.10 8.27
CA ASP A 210 6.14 -14.19 8.33
C ASP A 210 5.74 -15.45 7.56
N ARG A 211 4.46 -15.59 7.16
CA ARG A 211 3.97 -16.79 6.45
C ARG A 211 4.29 -16.78 4.96
N SER A 212 4.39 -15.62 4.33
CA SER A 212 4.61 -15.50 2.88
C SER A 212 5.20 -14.14 2.50
N PRO A 213 6.19 -14.08 1.59
CA PRO A 213 6.70 -12.82 1.04
C PRO A 213 5.60 -11.94 0.41
N LEU A 214 4.58 -12.56 -0.18
CA LEU A 214 3.43 -11.85 -0.76
C LEU A 214 2.59 -11.17 0.33
N PHE A 215 2.40 -11.83 1.46
CA PHE A 215 1.67 -11.28 2.61
C PHE A 215 2.42 -10.11 3.22
N ASP A 216 3.73 -10.27 3.43
CA ASP A 216 4.62 -9.22 3.88
C ASP A 216 4.59 -8.00 2.95
N TYR A 217 4.65 -8.21 1.63
CA TYR A 217 4.52 -7.14 0.65
C TYR A 217 3.22 -6.33 0.84
N HIS A 218 2.06 -7.00 0.88
CA HIS A 218 0.76 -6.33 1.04
C HIS A 218 0.66 -5.54 2.35
N LEU A 219 1.04 -6.16 3.46
CA LEU A 219 0.97 -5.53 4.79
C LEU A 219 1.92 -4.34 4.91
N LYS A 220 3.09 -4.38 4.27
CA LYS A 220 4.02 -3.24 4.18
C LYS A 220 3.45 -2.10 3.34
N GLN A 221 2.89 -2.40 2.17
CA GLN A 221 2.27 -1.39 1.31
C GLN A 221 1.10 -0.68 2.02
N TRP A 222 0.36 -1.41 2.86
CA TRP A 222 -0.71 -0.86 3.70
C TRP A 222 -0.24 -0.19 4.99
N ARG A 223 1.05 -0.26 5.29
CA ARG A 223 1.69 0.25 6.53
C ARG A 223 1.17 -0.43 7.81
N TYR A 224 0.71 -1.67 7.72
CA TYR A 224 0.30 -2.50 8.86
C TYR A 224 1.49 -3.18 9.53
N VAL A 225 2.53 -3.47 8.74
CA VAL A 225 3.85 -3.84 9.24
C VAL A 225 4.79 -2.70 8.92
N VAL A 226 4.99 -1.82 9.90
CA VAL A 226 6.11 -0.90 9.85
C VAL A 226 7.31 -1.75 10.20
N LYS A 227 8.29 -1.92 9.29
CA LYS A 227 9.63 -2.37 9.71
C LYS A 227 9.94 -1.54 10.93
N SER A 228 10.19 -2.16 12.07
CA SER A 228 10.76 -1.51 13.23
C SER A 228 12.09 -0.91 12.77
N GLY A 229 12.03 0.26 12.13
CA GLY A 229 13.13 1.17 12.04
C GLY A 229 13.52 1.34 13.49
N GLY A 230 14.70 0.83 13.83
CA GLY A 230 15.20 0.86 15.19
C GLY A 230 15.03 2.27 15.74
N PHE A 231 14.94 2.39 17.06
CA PHE A 231 14.82 3.65 17.80
C PHE A 231 15.43 4.89 17.07
N TRP A 232 16.63 4.75 16.50
CA TRP A 232 17.35 5.74 15.69
C TRP A 232 16.67 6.24 14.41
N THR A 233 15.93 5.43 13.66
CA THR A 233 15.21 5.88 12.45
C THR A 233 13.99 6.72 12.83
N ARG A 234 13.33 6.41 13.95
CA ARG A 234 12.25 7.23 14.51
C ARG A 234 12.78 8.55 15.09
N VAL A 235 13.93 8.50 15.78
CA VAL A 235 14.63 9.70 16.27
C VAL A 235 15.10 10.58 15.11
N GLY A 236 15.67 9.99 14.05
CA GLY A 236 16.13 10.73 12.86
C GLY A 236 14.99 11.42 12.10
N ALA A 237 13.84 10.75 11.93
CA ALA A 237 12.66 11.37 11.30
C ALA A 237 12.06 12.50 12.16
N PHE A 238 12.06 12.34 13.49
CA PHE A 238 11.61 13.37 14.43
C PHE A 238 12.54 14.60 14.42
N LEU A 239 13.86 14.38 14.39
CA LEU A 239 14.87 15.45 14.28
C LEU A 239 14.84 16.14 12.92
N GLY A 240 14.63 15.40 11.82
CA GLY A 240 14.49 15.96 10.47
C GLY A 240 13.24 16.84 10.33
N GLY A 241 12.13 16.45 10.96
CA GLY A 241 10.89 17.24 11.01
C GLY A 241 10.99 18.51 11.87
N LEU A 242 11.86 18.50 12.89
CA LEU A 242 12.15 19.68 13.72
C LEU A 242 13.17 20.63 13.05
N GLY A 243 14.18 20.09 12.35
CA GLY A 243 15.19 20.88 11.66
C GLY A 243 14.61 21.80 10.57
N GLY A 244 13.62 21.31 9.81
CA GLY A 244 12.93 22.12 8.79
C GLY A 244 12.02 23.21 9.36
N LYS A 245 11.59 23.11 10.63
CA LYS A 245 10.76 24.13 11.30
C LYS A 245 11.58 25.12 12.12
N LEU A 246 12.75 24.73 12.63
CA LEU A 246 13.64 25.61 13.39
C LEU A 246 14.32 26.65 12.49
N THR A 247 14.72 26.30 11.27
CA THR A 247 15.34 27.25 10.32
C THR A 247 14.42 28.41 9.95
N GLY A 248 13.10 28.19 9.89
CA GLY A 248 12.11 29.24 9.61
C GLY A 248 11.78 30.16 10.79
N VAL A 249 11.97 29.71 12.03
CA VAL A 249 11.65 30.48 13.24
C VAL A 249 12.83 31.36 13.70
N PHE A 250 14.07 30.96 13.41
CA PHE A 250 15.28 31.71 13.78
C PHE A 250 15.74 32.74 12.73
N SER A 251 15.11 32.81 11.56
CA SER A 251 15.47 33.79 10.51
C SER A 251 14.85 35.18 10.72
N SER A 252 13.98 35.36 11.71
CA SER A 252 13.27 36.62 11.96
C SER A 252 13.05 36.87 13.45
N SER A 253 13.64 37.95 13.97
CA SER A 253 13.52 38.38 15.38
C SER A 253 12.08 38.70 15.79
N ARG A 254 11.21 39.02 14.82
CA ARG A 254 9.78 39.31 15.03
C ARG A 254 8.96 38.04 15.29
N TYR A 255 9.26 36.94 14.57
CA TYR A 255 8.59 35.65 14.76
C TYR A 255 9.11 34.91 16.00
N PHE A 256 10.38 35.08 16.35
CA PHE A 256 10.96 34.53 17.58
C PHE A 256 10.23 35.02 18.84
N ARG A 257 9.97 36.34 18.93
CA ARG A 257 9.21 36.95 20.04
C ARG A 257 7.75 36.48 20.12
N MET A 258 7.12 36.21 18.98
CA MET A 258 5.76 35.66 18.92
C MET A 258 5.70 34.17 19.31
N SER A 259 6.76 33.39 19.07
CA SER A 259 6.79 31.98 19.49
C SER A 259 6.97 31.83 21.01
N LEU A 260 7.61 32.79 21.67
CA LEU A 260 7.79 32.80 23.13
C LEU A 260 6.51 33.12 23.92
N SER A 261 5.47 33.67 23.30
CA SER A 261 4.19 33.98 23.95
C SER A 261 3.16 32.84 23.88
N GLN A 262 3.42 31.77 23.10
CA GLN A 262 2.54 30.61 23.01
C GLN A 262 3.06 29.43 23.87
N ARG A 263 2.18 28.81 24.66
CA ARG A 263 2.52 27.76 25.65
C ARG A 263 3.27 26.55 25.07
N ASN A 264 2.86 26.06 23.90
CA ASN A 264 3.42 24.83 23.30
C ASN A 264 4.84 24.98 22.72
N PRO A 265 5.18 26.02 21.94
CA PRO A 265 6.55 26.24 21.48
C PRO A 265 7.53 26.61 22.60
N ALA A 266 7.06 27.21 23.69
CA ALA A 266 7.90 27.48 24.87
C ALA A 266 8.46 26.19 25.49
N TYR A 267 7.66 25.13 25.64
CA TYR A 267 8.16 23.84 26.15
C TYR A 267 9.23 23.22 25.23
N GLY A 268 9.08 23.37 23.91
CA GLY A 268 10.10 22.94 22.96
C GLY A 268 11.41 23.72 23.11
N PHE A 269 11.33 25.04 23.25
CA PHE A 269 12.49 25.90 23.47
C PHE A 269 13.20 25.58 24.81
N TYR A 270 12.46 25.48 25.91
CA TYR A 270 13.02 25.10 27.22
C TYR A 270 13.61 23.70 27.18
N GLY A 271 12.98 22.74 26.48
CA GLY A 271 13.53 21.40 26.28
C GLY A 271 14.88 21.42 25.57
N VAL A 272 15.02 22.20 24.49
CA VAL A 272 16.29 22.35 23.76
C VAL A 272 17.35 23.03 24.63
N VAL A 273 16.98 24.07 25.39
CA VAL A 273 17.90 24.76 26.31
C VAL A 273 18.38 23.80 27.42
N ILE A 274 17.49 23.01 28.01
CA ILE A 274 17.83 22.01 29.04
C ILE A 274 18.79 20.96 28.47
N ILE A 275 18.54 20.45 27.26
CA ILE A 275 19.43 19.48 26.60
C ILE A 275 20.79 20.10 26.31
N LEU A 276 20.84 21.36 25.87
CA LEU A 276 22.08 22.09 25.64
C LEU A 276 22.89 22.26 26.93
N PHE A 277 22.22 22.58 28.05
CA PHE A 277 22.86 22.68 29.36
C PHE A 277 23.36 21.32 29.87
N LEU A 278 22.63 20.23 29.64
CA LEU A 278 23.08 18.88 29.99
C LEU A 278 24.30 18.46 29.16
N LEU A 279 24.31 18.78 27.86
CA LEU A 279 25.46 18.53 26.99
C LEU A 279 26.68 19.36 27.40
N LEU A 280 26.51 20.64 27.75
CA LEU A 280 27.57 21.48 28.28
C LEU A 280 28.09 20.96 29.64
N ALA A 281 27.18 20.54 30.52
CA ALA A 281 27.52 19.99 31.83
C ALA A 281 28.33 18.69 31.73
N LEU A 282 28.16 17.89 30.66
CA LEU A 282 28.97 16.70 30.39
C LEU A 282 30.26 17.03 29.64
N TYR A 283 30.21 17.94 28.67
CA TYR A 283 31.34 18.26 27.81
C TYR A 283 32.43 19.08 28.51
N VAL A 284 32.04 20.07 29.32
CA VAL A 284 32.98 20.98 30.00
C VAL A 284 33.89 20.22 30.99
N PRO A 285 33.40 19.31 31.85
CA PRO A 285 34.28 18.51 32.73
C PRO A 285 35.24 17.60 31.96
N LEU A 286 34.79 17.00 30.85
CA LEU A 286 35.63 16.13 30.01
C LEU A 286 36.79 16.91 29.37
N LYS A 287 36.49 18.08 28.79
CA LYS A 287 37.51 18.99 28.22
C LYS A 287 38.44 19.57 29.29
N TRP A 288 37.92 19.88 30.47
CA TRP A 288 38.71 20.39 31.58
C TRP A 288 39.65 19.33 32.16
N SER A 289 39.20 18.08 32.24
CA SER A 289 40.01 16.94 32.63
C SER A 289 41.20 16.73 31.68
N GLN A 290 40.94 16.75 30.36
CA GLN A 290 41.98 16.66 29.34
C GLN A 290 42.99 17.81 29.43
N TYR A 291 42.51 19.05 29.59
CA TYR A 291 43.38 20.21 29.76
C TYR A 291 44.29 20.11 31.00
N ARG A 292 43.78 19.55 32.10
CA ARG A 292 44.56 19.33 33.34
C ARG A 292 45.64 18.27 33.15
N GLN A 293 45.31 17.20 32.41
CA GLN A 293 46.24 16.11 32.11
C GLN A 293 47.37 16.60 31.18
N ASP A 294 47.05 17.32 30.11
CA ASP A 294 48.04 17.89 29.19
C ASP A 294 49.00 18.87 29.90
N LYS A 295 48.48 19.65 30.86
CA LYS A 295 49.30 20.60 31.62
C LYS A 295 50.22 19.90 32.63
N LEU A 296 49.75 18.82 33.25
CA LEU A 296 50.57 17.98 34.14
C LEU A 296 51.66 17.25 33.36
N GLU A 297 51.36 16.79 32.16
CA GLU A 297 52.32 16.11 31.30
C GLU A 297 53.41 17.06 30.82
N LYS A 298 53.05 18.29 30.41
CA LYS A 298 54.01 19.36 30.07
C LYS A 298 54.89 19.78 31.24
N MET A 299 54.37 19.77 32.47
CA MET A 299 55.19 20.04 33.65
C MET A 299 56.14 18.88 33.98
N ARG A 300 55.71 17.63 33.76
CA ARG A 300 56.57 16.45 33.94
C ARG A 300 57.71 16.43 32.95
N THR A 301 57.45 16.71 31.67
CA THR A 301 58.50 16.78 30.63
C THR A 301 59.53 17.88 30.93
N HIS A 302 59.09 19.07 31.33
CA HIS A 302 60.01 20.13 31.74
C HIS A 302 60.84 19.78 32.99
N LEU A 303 60.28 19.06 33.96
CA LEU A 303 61.04 18.61 35.13
C LEU A 303 62.07 17.52 34.79
N THR A 304 61.79 16.65 33.83
CA THR A 304 62.77 15.68 33.31
C THR A 304 63.88 16.35 32.50
N GLU A 305 63.58 17.38 31.72
CA GLU A 305 64.59 18.17 31.00
C GLU A 305 65.53 18.91 31.96
N LEU A 306 64.99 19.50 33.04
CA LEU A 306 65.80 20.17 34.08
C LEU A 306 66.66 19.21 34.92
N LYS A 307 66.26 17.93 35.06
CA LYS A 307 67.06 16.90 35.73
C LYS A 307 68.09 16.21 34.82
N GLY A 308 67.89 16.25 33.50
CA GLY A 308 68.80 15.66 32.51
C GLY A 308 69.85 16.64 31.96
N GLY A 309 69.71 17.94 32.24
CA GLY A 309 70.63 19.01 31.81
C GLY A 309 71.53 19.57 32.92
N GLY A 310 71.87 18.74 33.92
CA GLY A 310 72.89 19.05 34.93
C GLY A 310 74.23 18.42 34.57
#